data_AF-F1YN48-F1
#
_entry.id   AF-F1YN48-F1
#
_cell.length_a   1.000
_cell.length_b   1.000
_cell.length_c   1.000
_cell.angle_alpha   90.00
_cell.angle_beta   90.00
_cell.angle_gamma   90.00
#
_symmetry.space_group_name_H-M   'P 1'
#
loop_
_entity.id
_entity.type
_entity.pdbx_description
1 polymer ?
#
loop_
_entity_poly.entity_id
_entity_poly.type
_entity_poly.pdbx_seq_one_letter_code
_entity_poly.pdbx_strand_id
1 'polypeptide(L)'
;MTVTVTEQSAPEQIRAAADEIAARGASAPRAGRDPINQPMINNWLEAMGDDNPIYVDDDAARAAGHPGVVAPPAMAQVWTMRGLHGVRTDDDPLGLATELFDQAGYTSVVATNCDTVYHRYTRPGEEVTISSELTQVVGPKQTALGEGWFFTTRNTWNVGDETVAEMDFRILKFRPAAKDARGADDAPAEQFEGLDPTRLIRPSSSRDTAFFWDGVAAHELRIQQVQDGSLRHPPIPATWTERGDDGEFAGTDYVVAAGSGTVYSYVVHHAPRVPGRELPFVVALVELDEGVRMLGQLRGVDPESVTIGMPVEVEFLDFPGDDDTGGAPWSLYAWRAKEAQQ
;
A
#
# COMPACT_ATOMS: atom_id res chain seq x y z
N MET A 1 13.62 33.75 12.62
CA MET A 1 13.60 33.94 11.15
C MET A 1 13.36 32.54 10.63
N THR A 2 12.12 32.20 10.26
CA THR A 2 11.76 30.80 9.95
C THR A 2 12.67 30.29 8.85
N VAL A 3 13.42 29.23 9.13
CA VAL A 3 14.32 28.62 8.14
C VAL A 3 13.45 27.98 7.07
N THR A 4 13.37 28.59 5.88
CA THR A 4 12.68 27.98 4.74
C THR A 4 13.52 26.82 4.23
N VAL A 5 12.98 25.60 4.32
CA VAL A 5 13.63 24.39 3.83
C VAL A 5 13.10 24.05 2.44
N THR A 6 14.00 23.64 1.56
CA THR A 6 13.74 23.21 0.19
C THR A 6 14.61 22.00 -0.13
N GLU A 7 14.39 21.35 -1.27
CA GLU A 7 15.21 20.22 -1.74
C GLU A 7 16.70 20.54 -1.86
N GLN A 8 17.05 21.82 -2.03
CA GLN A 8 18.43 22.30 -2.13
C GLN A 8 19.04 22.68 -0.78
N SER A 9 18.31 22.55 0.32
CA SER A 9 18.79 22.89 1.65
C SER A 9 19.92 21.98 2.08
N ALA A 10 20.99 22.58 2.62
CA ALA A 10 22.11 21.86 3.20
C ALA A 10 21.68 21.11 4.48
N PRO A 11 22.34 20.00 4.83
CA PRO A 11 22.07 19.25 6.06
C PRO A 11 21.99 20.11 7.34
N GLU A 12 22.82 21.14 7.45
CA GLU A 12 22.82 22.06 8.60
C GLU A 12 21.54 22.89 8.68
N GLN A 13 20.96 23.29 7.55
CA GLN A 13 19.70 24.03 7.51
C GLN A 13 18.52 23.15 7.90
N ILE A 14 18.51 21.90 7.42
CA ILE A 14 17.49 20.90 7.78
C ILE A 14 17.55 20.62 9.28
N ARG A 15 18.75 20.42 9.83
CA ARG A 15 18.93 20.21 11.28
C ARG A 15 18.49 21.41 12.10
N ALA A 16 18.86 22.64 11.69
CA ALA A 16 18.43 23.85 12.39
C ALA A 16 16.90 24.00 12.41
N ALA A 17 16.21 23.71 11.30
CA ALA A 17 14.75 23.73 11.26
C ALA A 17 14.14 22.63 12.16
N ALA A 18 14.76 21.45 12.23
CA ALA A 18 14.32 20.39 13.11
C ALA A 18 14.52 20.75 14.61
N ASP A 19 15.63 21.43 14.93
CA ASP A 19 15.90 21.95 16.27
C ASP A 19 14.87 23.04 16.67
N GLU A 20 14.40 23.87 15.73
CA GLU A 20 13.30 24.80 15.98
C GLU A 20 11.98 24.09 16.32
N ILE A 21 11.68 22.95 15.68
CA ILE A 21 10.52 22.13 16.01
C ILE A 21 10.68 21.52 17.41
N ALA A 22 11.85 20.95 17.71
CA ALA A 22 12.14 20.37 19.02
C ALA A 22 12.07 21.43 20.15
N ALA A 23 12.52 22.66 19.88
CA ALA A 23 12.48 23.77 20.83
C ALA A 23 11.06 24.24 21.19
N ARG A 24 10.03 23.86 20.41
CA ARG A 24 8.62 24.11 20.78
C ARG A 24 8.17 23.24 21.96
N GLY A 25 8.88 22.15 22.25
CA GLY A 25 8.54 21.19 23.28
C GLY A 25 7.35 20.31 22.91
N ALA A 26 6.71 19.75 23.93
CA ALA A 26 5.57 18.87 23.75
C ALA A 26 4.33 19.62 23.23
N SER A 27 3.58 18.96 22.35
CA SER A 27 2.26 19.41 21.91
C SER A 27 1.30 19.55 23.10
N ALA A 28 0.27 20.37 22.93
CA ALA A 28 -0.83 20.41 23.90
C ALA A 28 -1.45 19.01 24.07
N PRO A 29 -1.81 18.61 25.31
CA PRO A 29 -2.49 17.33 25.53
C PRO A 29 -3.79 17.25 24.73
N ARG A 30 -3.93 16.19 23.95
CA ARG A 30 -5.12 15.91 23.15
C ARG A 30 -5.85 14.69 23.68
N ALA A 31 -7.13 14.86 24.00
CA ALA A 31 -7.98 13.74 24.39
C ALA A 31 -8.17 12.73 23.25
N GLY A 32 -8.24 11.45 23.62
CA GLY A 32 -8.82 10.42 22.79
C GLY A 32 -10.26 10.74 22.44
N ARG A 33 -10.76 10.18 21.34
CA ARG A 33 -12.14 10.45 20.89
C ARG A 33 -13.17 9.89 21.87
N ASP A 34 -12.86 8.73 22.43
CA ASP A 34 -13.72 7.99 23.33
C ASP A 34 -12.92 7.64 24.59
N PRO A 35 -13.54 7.59 25.79
CA PRO A 35 -12.95 6.91 26.93
C PRO A 35 -12.63 5.46 26.56
N ILE A 36 -11.72 4.84 27.31
CA ILE A 36 -11.45 3.41 27.17
C ILE A 36 -12.76 2.65 27.33
N ASN A 37 -13.07 1.76 26.39
CA ASN A 37 -14.38 1.13 26.33
C ASN A 37 -14.30 -0.33 25.88
N GLN A 38 -15.20 -1.15 26.43
CA GLN A 38 -15.27 -2.57 26.13
C GLN A 38 -15.52 -2.89 24.64
N PRO A 39 -16.40 -2.16 23.92
CA PRO A 39 -16.62 -2.44 22.49
C PRO A 39 -15.35 -2.36 21.65
N MET A 40 -14.51 -1.34 21.87
CA MET A 40 -13.23 -1.23 21.14
C MET A 40 -12.21 -2.29 21.59
N ILE A 41 -12.19 -2.66 22.87
CA ILE A 41 -11.37 -3.78 23.37
C ILE A 41 -11.78 -5.07 22.64
N ASN A 42 -13.07 -5.38 22.58
CA ASN A 42 -13.58 -6.59 21.91
C ASN A 42 -13.17 -6.64 20.43
N ASN A 43 -13.40 -5.55 19.68
CA ASN A 43 -13.01 -5.48 18.27
C ASN A 43 -11.50 -5.72 18.06
N TRP A 44 -10.68 -5.18 18.97
CA TRP A 44 -9.23 -5.33 18.90
C TRP A 44 -8.80 -6.76 19.23
N LEU A 45 -9.36 -7.38 20.27
CA LEU A 45 -9.05 -8.76 20.66
C LEU A 45 -9.44 -9.75 19.56
N GLU A 46 -10.63 -9.59 18.97
CA GLU A 46 -11.09 -10.44 17.86
C GLU A 46 -10.17 -10.33 16.63
N ALA A 47 -9.73 -9.11 16.30
CA ALA A 47 -8.82 -8.89 15.18
C ALA A 47 -7.40 -9.41 15.44
N MET A 48 -6.92 -9.32 16.68
CA MET A 48 -5.57 -9.76 17.08
C MET A 48 -5.50 -11.25 17.43
N GLY A 49 -6.64 -11.89 17.72
CA GLY A 49 -6.71 -13.27 18.22
C GLY A 49 -6.15 -13.43 19.63
N ASP A 50 -6.29 -12.42 20.49
CA ASP A 50 -5.85 -12.48 21.89
C ASP A 50 -7.03 -12.87 22.81
N ASP A 51 -7.00 -14.11 23.28
CA ASP A 51 -8.05 -14.69 24.13
C ASP A 51 -7.81 -14.51 25.64
N ASN A 52 -6.91 -13.61 26.05
CA ASN A 52 -6.61 -13.41 27.47
C ASN A 52 -7.84 -12.91 28.24
N PRO A 53 -8.35 -13.67 29.24
CA PRO A 53 -9.64 -13.39 29.86
C PRO A 53 -9.66 -12.12 30.71
N ILE A 54 -8.50 -11.58 31.14
CA ILE A 54 -8.45 -10.36 31.97
C ILE A 54 -9.01 -9.11 31.27
N TYR A 55 -9.19 -9.18 29.94
CA TYR A 55 -9.69 -8.09 29.11
C TYR A 55 -11.21 -8.13 28.89
N VAL A 56 -11.89 -9.21 29.27
CA VAL A 56 -13.33 -9.42 29.00
C VAL A 56 -14.10 -10.00 30.19
N ASP A 57 -13.42 -10.62 31.15
CA ASP A 57 -14.00 -11.25 32.33
C ASP A 57 -13.48 -10.60 33.62
N ASP A 58 -14.42 -10.07 34.40
CA ASP A 58 -14.17 -9.28 35.59
C ASP A 58 -13.62 -10.12 36.75
N ASP A 59 -14.02 -11.39 36.85
CA ASP A 59 -13.56 -12.31 37.88
C ASP A 59 -12.15 -12.83 37.56
N ALA A 60 -11.87 -13.11 36.29
CA ALA A 60 -10.53 -13.47 35.82
C ALA A 60 -9.54 -12.32 36.03
N ALA A 61 -9.93 -11.09 35.71
CA ALA A 61 -9.11 -9.91 35.95
C ALA A 61 -8.80 -9.71 37.44
N ARG A 62 -9.80 -9.89 38.32
CA ARG A 62 -9.61 -9.84 39.78
C ARG A 62 -8.73 -10.97 40.29
N ALA A 63 -8.89 -12.18 39.78
CA ALA A 63 -8.03 -13.31 40.12
C ALA A 63 -6.56 -13.06 39.72
N ALA A 64 -6.33 -12.29 38.65
CA ALA A 64 -5.01 -11.84 38.21
C ALA A 64 -4.46 -10.62 38.99
N GLY A 65 -5.22 -10.07 39.95
CA GLY A 65 -4.81 -8.96 40.81
C GLY A 65 -5.21 -7.57 40.29
N HIS A 66 -6.03 -7.49 39.25
CA HIS A 66 -6.60 -6.22 38.78
C HIS A 66 -7.90 -5.87 39.56
N PRO A 67 -8.32 -4.59 39.60
CA PRO A 67 -9.60 -4.21 40.24
C PRO A 67 -10.85 -4.74 39.50
N GLY A 68 -10.69 -5.10 38.24
CA GLY A 68 -11.72 -5.54 37.29
C GLY A 68 -11.09 -5.57 35.89
N VAL A 69 -11.91 -5.68 34.85
CA VAL A 69 -11.45 -5.69 33.45
C VAL A 69 -10.50 -4.52 33.16
N VAL A 70 -9.41 -4.83 32.46
CA VAL A 70 -8.39 -3.88 32.02
C VAL A 70 -8.29 -3.84 30.50
N ALA A 71 -7.79 -2.74 29.93
CA ALA A 71 -7.47 -2.68 28.52
C ALA A 71 -6.12 -3.36 28.24
N PRO A 72 -5.97 -4.05 27.09
CA PRO A 72 -4.67 -4.53 26.63
C PRO A 72 -3.66 -3.36 26.57
N PRO A 73 -2.45 -3.47 27.16
CA PRO A 73 -1.48 -2.38 27.17
C PRO A 73 -1.12 -1.89 25.76
N ALA A 74 -1.05 -2.81 24.80
CA ALA A 74 -0.77 -2.52 23.39
C ALA A 74 -1.82 -1.62 22.71
N MET A 75 -2.99 -1.39 23.33
CA MET A 75 -4.00 -0.46 22.83
C MET A 75 -3.74 1.00 23.22
N ALA A 76 -2.67 1.33 23.98
CA ALA A 76 -2.39 2.70 24.43
C ALA A 76 -2.50 3.75 23.30
N GLN A 77 -1.91 3.48 22.13
CA GLN A 77 -2.00 4.36 20.97
C GLN A 77 -3.39 4.38 20.33
N VAL A 78 -4.10 3.24 20.32
CA VAL A 78 -5.43 3.07 19.68
C VAL A 78 -6.42 4.11 20.20
N TRP A 79 -6.43 4.36 21.51
CA TRP A 79 -7.35 5.30 22.16
C TRP A 79 -7.24 6.73 21.68
N THR A 80 -6.08 7.10 21.15
CA THR A 80 -5.78 8.46 20.71
C THR A 80 -5.60 8.57 19.20
N MET A 81 -5.83 7.49 18.44
CA MET A 81 -5.83 7.59 16.98
C MET A 81 -6.89 8.57 16.48
N ARG A 82 -6.55 9.29 15.42
CA ARG A 82 -7.38 10.35 14.84
C ARG A 82 -8.61 9.83 14.09
N GLY A 83 -8.63 8.54 13.75
CA GLY A 83 -9.69 7.93 12.94
C GLY A 83 -9.65 8.39 11.48
N LEU A 84 -10.68 8.02 10.72
CA LEU A 84 -10.70 8.14 9.25
C LEU A 84 -10.64 9.60 8.74
N HIS A 85 -11.13 10.56 9.51
CA HIS A 85 -11.27 11.96 9.10
C HIS A 85 -10.57 12.94 10.05
N GLY A 86 -9.75 12.45 10.97
CA GLY A 86 -9.11 13.33 11.94
C GLY A 86 -7.98 14.14 11.31
N VAL A 87 -7.92 15.41 11.67
CA VAL A 87 -6.94 16.39 11.17
C VAL A 87 -5.79 16.52 12.18
N ARG A 88 -4.57 16.75 11.70
CA ARG A 88 -3.42 17.06 12.57
C ARG A 88 -3.60 18.45 13.20
N THR A 89 -3.10 18.62 14.41
CA THR A 89 -3.03 19.93 15.06
C THR A 89 -1.75 20.64 14.60
N ASP A 90 -1.76 21.97 14.59
CA ASP A 90 -0.63 22.79 14.10
C ASP A 90 0.65 22.60 14.94
N ASP A 91 0.51 22.07 16.16
CA ASP A 91 1.59 21.79 17.10
C ASP A 91 2.03 20.32 17.10
N ASP A 92 1.53 19.47 16.19
CA ASP A 92 1.92 18.05 16.09
C ASP A 92 3.37 17.89 15.61
N PRO A 93 4.33 17.49 16.48
CA PRO A 93 5.74 17.45 16.12
C PRO A 93 6.06 16.38 15.08
N LEU A 94 5.29 15.28 15.05
CA LEU A 94 5.43 14.26 14.03
C LEU A 94 5.04 14.80 12.65
N GLY A 95 3.93 15.56 12.60
CA GLY A 95 3.47 16.24 11.39
C GLY A 95 4.49 17.26 10.89
N LEU A 96 4.92 18.15 11.78
CA LEU A 96 5.92 19.19 11.47
C LEU A 96 7.25 18.60 10.98
N ALA A 97 7.76 17.55 11.64
CA ALA A 97 8.99 16.89 11.21
C ALA A 97 8.81 16.18 9.85
N THR A 98 7.66 15.55 9.62
CA THR A 98 7.36 14.90 8.32
C THR A 98 7.36 15.92 7.19
N GLU A 99 6.65 17.03 7.35
CA GLU A 99 6.57 18.10 6.35
C GLU A 99 7.93 18.75 6.09
N LEU A 100 8.74 18.95 7.14
CA LEU A 100 10.11 19.43 7.01
C LEU A 100 10.96 18.52 6.11
N PHE A 101 10.93 17.21 6.34
CA PHE A 101 11.72 16.26 5.55
C PHE A 101 11.17 16.09 4.12
N ASP A 102 9.84 16.17 3.94
CA ASP A 102 9.21 16.19 2.61
C ASP A 102 9.68 17.40 1.79
N GLN A 103 9.68 18.60 2.38
CA GLN A 103 10.17 19.82 1.72
C GLN A 103 11.66 19.74 1.38
N ALA A 104 12.44 18.98 2.14
CA ALA A 104 13.86 18.69 1.87
C ALA A 104 14.06 17.55 0.85
N GLY A 105 12.99 16.99 0.28
CA GLY A 105 13.03 15.94 -0.73
C GLY A 105 13.25 14.52 -0.18
N TYR A 106 13.01 14.27 1.11
CA TYR A 106 13.04 12.92 1.72
C TYR A 106 11.61 12.40 1.87
N THR A 107 10.95 12.13 0.75
CA THR A 107 9.50 11.88 0.70
C THR A 107 9.11 10.49 1.22
N SER A 108 9.94 9.48 1.01
CA SER A 108 9.65 8.11 1.46
C SER A 108 9.85 7.96 2.97
N VAL A 109 9.06 7.09 3.60
CA VAL A 109 8.99 6.95 5.05
C VAL A 109 8.92 5.48 5.48
N VAL A 110 9.64 5.14 6.55
CA VAL A 110 9.50 3.84 7.20
C VAL A 110 9.66 3.98 8.71
N ALA A 111 8.78 3.34 9.48
CA ALA A 111 8.95 3.21 10.93
C ALA A 111 10.05 2.17 11.22
N THR A 112 10.98 2.50 12.09
CA THR A 112 12.18 1.67 12.35
C THR A 112 12.24 1.12 13.75
N ASN A 113 11.78 1.87 14.76
CA ASN A 113 11.69 1.41 16.14
C ASN A 113 10.39 1.93 16.77
N CYS A 114 9.84 1.12 17.66
CA CYS A 114 8.72 1.45 18.52
C CYS A 114 9.00 0.87 19.90
N ASP A 115 9.48 1.69 20.82
CA ASP A 115 9.83 1.30 22.18
C ASP A 115 8.76 1.86 23.13
N THR A 116 7.93 0.99 23.69
CA THR A 116 6.80 1.39 24.54
C THR A 116 6.97 0.91 25.97
N VAL A 117 6.75 1.80 26.93
CA VAL A 117 6.70 1.52 28.37
C VAL A 117 5.27 1.67 28.85
N TYR A 118 4.75 0.66 29.55
CA TYR A 118 3.44 0.69 30.18
C TYR A 118 3.63 0.78 31.70
N HIS A 119 3.26 1.92 32.29
CA HIS A 119 3.43 2.16 33.73
C HIS A 119 2.37 1.42 34.55
N ARG A 120 1.16 1.27 33.98
CA ARG A 120 0.11 0.41 34.52
C ARG A 120 -0.90 0.01 33.44
N TYR A 121 -1.74 -0.96 33.77
CA TYR A 121 -2.94 -1.25 33.00
C TYR A 121 -3.96 -0.11 33.17
N THR A 122 -4.65 0.22 32.09
CA THR A 122 -5.75 1.17 32.07
C THR A 122 -7.09 0.44 32.07
N ARG A 123 -8.17 1.13 32.42
CA ARG A 123 -9.49 0.53 32.67
C ARG A 123 -10.59 1.17 31.83
N PRO A 124 -11.63 0.41 31.45
CA PRO A 124 -12.83 0.98 30.86
C PRO A 124 -13.37 2.16 31.69
N GLY A 125 -13.74 3.25 31.00
CA GLY A 125 -14.18 4.51 31.58
C GLY A 125 -13.07 5.55 31.81
N GLU A 126 -11.79 5.16 31.79
CA GLU A 126 -10.70 6.14 31.90
C GLU A 126 -10.57 6.95 30.60
N GLU A 127 -10.40 8.27 30.74
CA GLU A 127 -10.13 9.19 29.62
C GLU A 127 -8.62 9.33 29.44
N VAL A 128 -8.14 9.05 28.23
CA VAL A 128 -6.72 9.11 27.89
C VAL A 128 -6.43 10.35 27.07
N THR A 129 -5.38 11.07 27.43
CA THR A 129 -4.80 12.15 26.62
C THR A 129 -3.44 11.75 26.09
N ILE A 130 -3.02 12.32 24.96
CA ILE A 130 -1.67 12.17 24.40
C ILE A 130 -1.03 13.55 24.22
N SER A 131 0.24 13.66 24.60
CA SER A 131 1.14 14.69 24.10
C SER A 131 2.33 14.05 23.39
N SER A 132 2.91 14.77 22.44
CA SER A 132 4.06 14.29 21.67
C SER A 132 5.12 15.38 21.62
N GLU A 133 6.39 15.00 21.64
CA GLU A 133 7.53 15.90 21.43
C GLU A 133 8.56 15.28 20.47
N LEU A 134 9.27 16.12 19.72
CA LEU A 134 10.40 15.69 18.88
C LEU A 134 11.68 15.65 19.74
N THR A 135 12.22 14.46 20.00
CA THR A 135 13.32 14.30 20.96
C THR A 135 14.68 14.14 20.31
N GLN A 136 14.75 13.56 19.11
CA GLN A 136 16.02 13.26 18.47
C GLN A 136 15.90 13.33 16.94
N VAL A 137 16.90 13.93 16.29
CA VAL A 137 17.05 13.98 14.83
C VAL A 137 18.49 13.65 14.46
N VAL A 138 18.70 12.66 13.59
CA VAL A 138 20.02 12.17 13.17
C VAL A 138 20.03 11.97 11.67
N GLY A 139 20.93 12.67 10.98
CA GLY A 139 21.13 12.52 9.56
C GLY A 139 22.07 13.58 8.98
N PRO A 140 22.29 13.54 7.66
CA PRO A 140 21.88 12.46 6.76
C PRO A 140 22.69 11.19 7.05
N LYS A 141 22.10 10.02 6.79
CA LYS A 141 22.74 8.70 6.87
C LYS A 141 22.48 7.95 5.57
N GLN A 142 23.52 7.30 5.06
CA GLN A 142 23.36 6.33 3.98
C GLN A 142 22.84 5.02 4.57
N THR A 143 21.69 4.57 4.08
CA THR A 143 21.02 3.34 4.51
C THR A 143 20.81 2.40 3.31
N ALA A 144 20.34 1.18 3.56
CA ALA A 144 19.99 0.25 2.48
C ALA A 144 18.81 0.75 1.61
N LEU A 145 17.98 1.66 2.13
CA LEU A 145 16.86 2.26 1.43
C LEU A 145 17.25 3.56 0.69
N GLY A 146 18.47 4.06 0.92
CA GLY A 146 18.99 5.30 0.38
C GLY A 146 19.41 6.29 1.46
N GLU A 147 19.69 7.54 1.07
CA GLU A 147 20.06 8.60 1.99
C GLU A 147 18.85 9.08 2.79
N GLY A 148 18.95 9.17 4.11
CA GLY A 148 17.82 9.61 4.91
C GLY A 148 18.17 10.17 6.29
N TRP A 149 17.13 10.62 6.97
CA TRP A 149 17.14 11.17 8.32
C TRP A 149 16.29 10.33 9.23
N PHE A 150 16.86 9.96 10.38
CA PHE A 150 16.12 9.37 11.47
C PHE A 150 15.62 10.48 12.38
N PHE A 151 14.34 10.43 12.75
CA PHE A 151 13.83 11.27 13.82
C PHE A 151 12.97 10.45 14.77
N THR A 152 12.99 10.82 16.05
CA THR A 152 12.29 10.13 17.12
C THR A 152 11.32 11.09 17.80
N THR A 153 10.06 10.68 17.92
CA THR A 153 9.08 11.38 18.75
C THR A 153 8.84 10.60 20.02
N ARG A 154 8.75 11.30 21.15
CA ARG A 154 8.26 10.73 22.41
C ARG A 154 6.79 11.05 22.54
N ASN A 155 5.99 10.02 22.74
CA ASN A 155 4.56 10.13 22.99
C ASN A 155 4.29 9.74 24.43
N THR A 156 3.52 10.55 25.13
CA THR A 156 3.16 10.33 26.54
C THR A 156 1.65 10.29 26.65
N TRP A 157 1.12 9.18 27.18
CA TRP A 157 -0.29 9.03 27.47
C TRP A 157 -0.56 9.22 28.95
N ASN A 158 -1.52 10.09 29.27
CA ASN A 158 -1.94 10.37 30.64
C ASN A 158 -3.43 10.08 30.85
N VAL A 159 -3.77 9.62 32.06
CA VAL A 159 -5.13 9.61 32.61
C VAL A 159 -5.19 10.64 33.74
N GLY A 160 -5.87 11.77 33.50
CA GLY A 160 -5.70 12.95 34.36
C GLY A 160 -4.23 13.40 34.38
N ASP A 161 -3.64 13.52 35.57
CA ASP A 161 -2.24 13.92 35.75
C ASP A 161 -1.26 12.71 35.83
N GLU A 162 -1.76 11.48 35.70
CA GLU A 162 -0.96 10.26 35.83
C GLU A 162 -0.51 9.74 34.45
N THR A 163 0.81 9.58 34.26
CA THR A 163 1.37 8.93 33.07
C THR A 163 1.15 7.43 33.11
N VAL A 164 0.44 6.90 32.12
CA VAL A 164 0.07 5.48 32.03
C VAL A 164 0.89 4.72 31.00
N ALA A 165 1.37 5.40 29.95
CA ALA A 165 2.26 4.81 28.95
C ALA A 165 3.13 5.88 28.28
N GLU A 166 4.29 5.45 27.79
CA GLU A 166 5.21 6.27 27.00
C GLU A 166 5.70 5.47 25.79
N MET A 167 5.92 6.14 24.65
CA MET A 167 6.45 5.51 23.44
C MET A 167 7.46 6.40 22.75
N ASP A 168 8.69 5.90 22.60
CA ASP A 168 9.67 6.46 21.70
C ASP A 168 9.50 5.80 20.32
N PHE A 169 9.06 6.60 19.35
CA PHE A 169 8.76 6.15 18.00
C PHE A 169 9.76 6.75 17.02
N ARG A 170 10.56 5.88 16.38
CA ARG A 170 11.60 6.30 15.44
C ARG A 170 11.22 6.02 14.00
N ILE A 171 11.29 7.06 13.18
CA ILE A 171 11.02 7.03 11.76
C ILE A 171 12.28 7.36 10.97
N LEU A 172 12.46 6.71 9.83
CA LEU A 172 13.39 7.09 8.78
C LEU A 172 12.61 7.76 7.63
N LYS A 173 12.96 9.01 7.33
CA LYS A 173 12.59 9.68 6.06
C LYS A 173 13.77 9.60 5.12
N PHE A 174 13.58 9.09 3.92
CA PHE A 174 14.69 8.81 3.02
C PHE A 174 14.35 9.16 1.57
N ARG A 175 15.39 9.36 0.77
CA ARG A 175 15.33 9.35 -0.69
C ARG A 175 15.58 7.93 -1.14
N PRO A 176 14.67 7.31 -1.91
CA PRO A 176 14.93 6.01 -2.50
C PRO A 176 16.29 6.00 -3.20
N ALA A 177 17.09 4.97 -2.95
CA ALA A 177 18.31 4.76 -3.72
C ALA A 177 17.91 4.64 -5.20
N ALA A 178 18.51 5.46 -6.08
CA ALA A 178 18.41 5.25 -7.51
C ALA A 178 18.99 3.86 -7.83
N LYS A 179 18.14 2.84 -7.88
CA LYS A 179 18.53 1.55 -8.44
C LYS A 179 18.81 1.80 -9.90
N ASP A 180 20.00 1.39 -10.35
CA ASP A 180 20.49 1.46 -11.72
C ASP A 180 19.32 1.44 -12.71
N ALA A 181 18.98 2.63 -13.20
CA ALA A 181 17.97 2.85 -14.20
C ALA A 181 18.47 2.22 -15.50
N ARG A 182 18.36 0.91 -15.63
CA ARG A 182 18.23 0.29 -16.94
C ARG A 182 16.81 0.54 -17.40
N GLY A 183 16.63 1.68 -18.08
CA GLY A 183 15.52 1.91 -19.00
C GLY A 183 14.31 2.69 -18.50
N ALA A 184 14.40 3.45 -17.40
CA ALA A 184 13.27 4.26 -16.91
C ALA A 184 13.12 5.63 -17.62
N ASP A 185 14.13 6.08 -18.37
CA ASP A 185 14.14 7.42 -18.99
C ASP A 185 13.51 7.50 -20.40
N ASP A 186 12.90 6.41 -20.90
CA ASP A 186 12.31 6.39 -22.26
C ASP A 186 10.89 5.80 -22.33
N ALA A 187 10.18 5.60 -21.20
CA ALA A 187 8.76 5.23 -21.28
C ALA A 187 7.92 6.51 -21.53
N PRO A 188 7.28 6.67 -22.70
CA PRO A 188 6.53 7.88 -23.01
C PRO A 188 5.38 8.06 -22.02
N ALA A 189 5.15 9.29 -21.55
CA ALA A 189 4.01 9.67 -20.71
C ALA A 189 2.64 9.25 -21.29
N GLU A 190 2.58 8.94 -22.59
CA GLU A 190 1.43 8.40 -23.31
C GLU A 190 1.03 6.97 -22.87
N GLN A 191 1.96 6.15 -22.37
CA GLN A 191 1.67 4.75 -22.01
C GLN A 191 0.66 4.62 -20.86
N PHE A 192 0.55 5.62 -19.97
CA PHE A 192 -0.31 5.56 -18.78
C PHE A 192 -1.51 6.52 -18.81
N GLU A 193 -1.84 7.12 -19.96
CA GLU A 193 -2.97 8.05 -20.03
C GLU A 193 -4.27 7.42 -19.47
N GLY A 194 -4.90 8.11 -18.53
CA GLY A 194 -6.09 7.66 -17.80
C GLY A 194 -5.86 6.60 -16.70
N LEU A 195 -4.61 6.28 -16.34
CA LEU A 195 -4.26 5.34 -15.27
C LEU A 195 -3.38 5.99 -14.19
N ASP A 196 -3.68 5.72 -12.92
CA ASP A 196 -2.85 6.10 -11.77
C ASP A 196 -2.26 4.83 -11.13
N PRO A 197 -1.00 4.50 -11.44
CA PRO A 197 -0.34 3.26 -11.00
C PRO A 197 -0.32 3.04 -9.49
N THR A 198 -0.28 4.13 -8.71
CA THR A 198 -0.22 4.10 -7.24
C THR A 198 -1.53 3.62 -6.60
N ARG A 199 -2.62 3.69 -7.36
CA ARG A 199 -3.97 3.30 -6.91
C ARG A 199 -4.54 2.09 -7.64
N LEU A 200 -3.83 1.57 -8.64
CA LEU A 200 -4.26 0.38 -9.35
C LEU A 200 -4.14 -0.85 -8.45
N ILE A 201 -5.16 -1.70 -8.52
CA ILE A 201 -5.12 -3.01 -7.87
C ILE A 201 -4.18 -3.90 -8.69
N ARG A 202 -3.11 -4.37 -8.06
CA ARG A 202 -2.14 -5.26 -8.68
C ARG A 202 -2.73 -6.67 -8.81
N PRO A 203 -2.58 -7.33 -9.97
CA PRO A 203 -2.93 -8.74 -10.09
C PRO A 203 -2.12 -9.58 -9.11
N SER A 204 -2.77 -10.55 -8.48
CA SER A 204 -2.08 -11.55 -7.68
C SER A 204 -1.70 -12.73 -8.57
N SER A 205 -0.41 -13.09 -8.54
CA SER A 205 0.09 -14.30 -9.20
C SER A 205 -0.10 -15.49 -8.26
N SER A 206 -0.77 -16.54 -8.75
CA SER A 206 -0.91 -17.83 -8.08
C SER A 206 -0.04 -18.88 -8.77
N ARG A 207 0.17 -20.04 -8.13
CA ARG A 207 0.87 -21.19 -8.76
C ARG A 207 0.31 -21.51 -10.16
N ASP A 208 -1.01 -21.45 -10.32
CA ASP A 208 -1.70 -21.85 -11.55
C ASP A 208 -1.70 -20.75 -12.63
N THR A 209 -1.38 -19.51 -12.26
CA THR A 209 -1.38 -18.35 -13.15
C THR A 209 -0.01 -17.72 -13.33
N ALA A 210 1.02 -18.23 -12.63
CA ALA A 210 2.39 -17.73 -12.70
C ALA A 210 2.91 -17.67 -14.13
N PHE A 211 2.72 -18.74 -14.91
CA PHE A 211 3.16 -18.78 -16.31
C PHE A 211 2.59 -17.62 -17.15
N PHE A 212 1.33 -17.23 -16.89
CA PHE A 212 0.64 -16.14 -17.57
C PHE A 212 1.22 -14.79 -17.17
N TRP A 213 1.35 -14.53 -15.87
CA TRP A 213 1.88 -13.26 -15.36
C TRP A 213 3.36 -13.07 -15.66
N ASP A 214 4.15 -14.14 -15.63
CA ASP A 214 5.55 -14.13 -16.09
C ASP A 214 5.63 -13.83 -17.60
N GLY A 215 4.64 -14.28 -18.37
CA GLY A 215 4.49 -13.93 -19.79
C GLY A 215 4.21 -12.44 -19.96
N VAL A 216 3.21 -11.91 -19.24
CA VAL A 216 2.87 -10.48 -19.28
C VAL A 216 4.08 -9.61 -18.91
N ALA A 217 4.86 -10.01 -17.90
CA ALA A 217 6.10 -9.32 -17.52
C ALA A 217 7.22 -9.43 -18.58
N ALA A 218 7.20 -10.47 -19.40
CA ALA A 218 8.10 -10.67 -20.55
C ALA A 218 7.55 -10.12 -21.87
N HIS A 219 6.40 -9.41 -21.85
CA HIS A 219 5.67 -8.92 -23.02
C HIS A 219 5.24 -10.05 -23.99
N GLU A 220 4.89 -11.19 -23.41
CA GLU A 220 4.40 -12.37 -24.11
C GLU A 220 2.98 -12.71 -23.63
N LEU A 221 2.02 -12.73 -24.56
CA LEU A 221 0.66 -13.17 -24.22
C LEU A 221 0.58 -14.69 -24.23
N ARG A 222 0.89 -15.33 -23.10
CA ARG A 222 0.90 -16.79 -22.98
C ARG A 222 -0.51 -17.34 -22.73
N ILE A 223 -0.98 -18.29 -23.53
CA ILE A 223 -2.30 -18.94 -23.38
C ILE A 223 -2.08 -20.38 -22.94
N GLN A 224 -2.81 -20.82 -21.91
CA GLN A 224 -2.73 -22.20 -21.42
C GLN A 224 -3.07 -23.17 -22.55
N GLN A 225 -2.18 -24.12 -22.80
CA GLN A 225 -2.43 -25.26 -23.66
C GLN A 225 -2.72 -26.49 -22.80
N VAL A 226 -3.89 -27.09 -23.00
CA VAL A 226 -4.23 -28.35 -22.33
C VAL A 226 -3.67 -29.54 -23.13
N GLN A 227 -3.63 -30.73 -22.53
CA GLN A 227 -2.97 -31.91 -23.11
C GLN A 227 -3.49 -32.34 -24.49
N ASP A 228 -4.75 -32.03 -24.81
CA ASP A 228 -5.34 -32.33 -26.13
C ASP A 228 -4.92 -31.32 -27.22
N GLY A 229 -4.05 -30.36 -26.88
CA GLY A 229 -3.56 -29.29 -27.75
C GLY A 229 -4.48 -28.08 -27.83
N SER A 230 -5.69 -28.13 -27.26
CA SER A 230 -6.62 -26.99 -27.24
C SER A 230 -6.15 -25.89 -26.29
N LEU A 231 -6.55 -24.66 -26.61
CA LEU A 231 -6.17 -23.47 -25.86
C LEU A 231 -7.28 -23.08 -24.88
N ARG A 232 -6.89 -22.59 -23.71
CA ARG A 232 -7.82 -22.20 -22.64
C ARG A 232 -7.50 -20.83 -22.06
N HIS A 233 -8.54 -20.02 -21.95
CA HIS A 233 -8.55 -18.78 -21.19
C HIS A 233 -9.96 -18.57 -20.59
N PRO A 234 -10.10 -18.18 -19.30
CA PRO A 234 -9.03 -17.98 -18.32
C PRO A 234 -8.29 -19.29 -17.97
N PRO A 235 -7.05 -19.23 -17.44
CA PRO A 235 -6.33 -20.41 -17.00
C PRO A 235 -7.13 -21.20 -15.95
N ILE A 236 -7.19 -22.51 -16.11
CA ILE A 236 -7.85 -23.41 -15.15
C ILE A 236 -6.81 -24.11 -14.26
N PRO A 237 -7.05 -24.22 -12.94
CA PRO A 237 -6.10 -24.78 -11.98
C PRO A 237 -6.04 -26.31 -11.99
N ALA A 238 -7.05 -26.98 -12.55
CA ALA A 238 -7.10 -28.44 -12.63
C ALA A 238 -7.56 -28.88 -14.01
N THR A 239 -6.62 -29.37 -14.80
CA THR A 239 -6.90 -30.29 -15.91
C THR A 239 -6.99 -31.69 -15.32
N TRP A 240 -7.94 -32.53 -15.77
CA TRP A 240 -8.09 -33.92 -15.30
C TRP A 240 -6.90 -34.78 -15.79
N THR A 241 -5.75 -34.60 -15.14
CA THR A 241 -4.47 -35.19 -15.52
C THR A 241 -4.06 -36.24 -14.51
N GLU A 242 -3.49 -37.33 -15.00
CA GLU A 242 -2.96 -38.38 -14.15
C GLU A 242 -1.71 -37.87 -13.42
N ARG A 243 -1.64 -38.16 -12.13
CA ARG A 243 -0.47 -37.87 -11.30
C ARG A 243 0.67 -38.80 -11.74
N GLY A 244 1.85 -38.24 -11.98
CA GLY A 244 3.04 -39.01 -12.35
C GLY A 244 3.47 -40.00 -11.25
N ASP A 245 4.29 -40.98 -11.63
CA ASP A 245 4.82 -42.01 -10.72
C ASP A 245 5.68 -41.41 -9.58
N ASP A 246 6.19 -40.19 -9.76
CA ASP A 246 6.93 -39.38 -8.77
C ASP A 246 6.02 -38.62 -7.81
N GLY A 247 4.69 -38.68 -8.01
CA GLY A 247 3.71 -37.97 -7.22
C GLY A 247 3.55 -36.49 -7.61
N GLU A 248 4.08 -36.04 -8.74
CA GLU A 248 3.89 -34.69 -9.26
C GLU A 248 2.84 -34.66 -10.39
N PHE A 249 2.23 -33.50 -10.62
CA PHE A 249 1.41 -33.26 -11.80
C PHE A 249 2.28 -32.61 -12.88
N ALA A 250 2.03 -32.96 -14.16
CA ALA A 250 2.69 -32.28 -15.26
C ALA A 250 2.43 -30.77 -15.20
N GLY A 251 3.47 -29.96 -15.43
CA GLY A 251 3.36 -28.51 -15.45
C GLY A 251 2.38 -28.01 -16.52
N THR A 252 1.86 -26.80 -16.33
CA THR A 252 1.01 -26.13 -17.32
C THR A 252 1.82 -25.74 -18.55
N ASP A 253 1.46 -26.27 -19.71
CA ASP A 253 2.03 -25.86 -21.00
C ASP A 253 1.30 -24.63 -21.55
N TYR A 254 1.94 -23.89 -22.44
CA TYR A 254 1.38 -22.68 -23.04
C TYR A 254 1.89 -22.42 -24.46
N VAL A 255 1.10 -21.67 -25.22
CA VAL A 255 1.53 -21.05 -26.48
C VAL A 255 1.69 -19.54 -26.28
N VAL A 256 2.68 -18.93 -26.93
CA VAL A 256 2.79 -17.47 -27.01
C VAL A 256 1.92 -17.01 -28.17
N ALA A 257 0.85 -16.28 -27.86
CA ALA A 257 -0.07 -15.73 -28.85
C ALA A 257 0.57 -14.58 -29.63
N ALA A 258 0.14 -14.37 -30.87
CA ALA A 258 0.48 -13.19 -31.66
C ALA A 258 -0.08 -11.90 -31.03
N GLY A 259 -1.10 -12.03 -30.18
CA GLY A 259 -1.71 -10.91 -29.46
C GLY A 259 -2.66 -10.08 -30.32
N SER A 260 -3.05 -10.56 -31.50
CA SER A 260 -4.04 -9.93 -32.37
C SER A 260 -5.41 -10.57 -32.26
N GLY A 261 -6.45 -9.76 -32.44
CA GLY A 261 -7.83 -10.23 -32.43
C GLY A 261 -8.83 -9.16 -32.82
N THR A 262 -10.10 -9.42 -32.52
CA THR A 262 -11.20 -8.48 -32.76
C THR A 262 -12.08 -8.32 -31.53
N VAL A 263 -12.68 -7.14 -31.35
CA VAL A 263 -13.64 -6.89 -30.27
C VAL A 263 -14.88 -7.78 -30.47
N TYR A 264 -15.06 -8.78 -29.62
CA TYR A 264 -16.24 -9.66 -29.63
C TYR A 264 -17.45 -8.98 -28.98
N SER A 265 -17.22 -8.32 -27.84
CA SER A 265 -18.22 -7.51 -27.13
C SER A 265 -17.51 -6.51 -26.23
N TYR A 266 -18.17 -5.41 -25.84
CA TYR A 266 -17.58 -4.44 -24.92
C TYR A 266 -18.66 -3.78 -24.04
N VAL A 267 -18.21 -3.19 -22.94
CA VAL A 267 -19.01 -2.29 -22.11
C VAL A 267 -18.23 -1.00 -21.87
N VAL A 268 -18.95 0.11 -21.76
CA VAL A 268 -18.37 1.40 -21.33
C VAL A 268 -18.70 1.60 -19.86
N HIS A 269 -17.66 1.61 -19.02
CA HIS A 269 -17.82 1.74 -17.58
C HIS A 269 -17.85 3.22 -17.19
N HIS A 270 -19.03 3.70 -16.77
CA HIS A 270 -19.23 5.10 -16.35
C HIS A 270 -19.22 5.30 -14.83
N ALA A 271 -19.58 4.29 -14.04
CA ALA A 271 -19.66 4.36 -12.58
C ALA A 271 -19.83 2.95 -11.97
N PRO A 272 -19.45 2.71 -10.70
CA PRO A 272 -18.78 3.64 -9.78
C PRO A 272 -17.30 3.86 -10.11
N ARG A 273 -16.67 4.84 -9.47
CA ARG A 273 -15.22 5.11 -9.61
C ARG A 273 -14.42 3.88 -9.21
N VAL A 274 -13.51 3.47 -10.10
CA VAL A 274 -12.55 2.39 -9.84
C VAL A 274 -11.22 3.05 -9.48
N PRO A 275 -10.57 2.67 -8.36
CA PRO A 275 -9.26 3.20 -7.99
C PRO A 275 -8.25 3.06 -9.13
N GLY A 276 -7.48 4.13 -9.36
CA GLY A 276 -6.43 4.14 -10.38
C GLY A 276 -6.90 4.25 -11.84
N ARG A 277 -8.20 4.50 -12.10
CA ARG A 277 -8.74 4.58 -13.46
C ARG A 277 -9.58 5.83 -13.67
N GLU A 278 -9.32 6.53 -14.77
CA GLU A 278 -10.18 7.61 -15.26
C GLU A 278 -11.44 7.06 -15.93
N LEU A 279 -12.57 7.75 -15.74
CA LEU A 279 -13.87 7.37 -16.28
C LEU A 279 -14.29 8.34 -17.39
N PRO A 280 -15.02 7.87 -18.42
CA PRO A 280 -15.36 6.46 -18.68
C PRO A 280 -14.20 5.70 -19.33
N PHE A 281 -14.17 4.37 -19.18
CA PHE A 281 -13.25 3.52 -19.92
C PHE A 281 -13.95 2.29 -20.52
N VAL A 282 -13.36 1.74 -21.58
CA VAL A 282 -13.91 0.59 -22.31
C VAL A 282 -13.32 -0.71 -21.76
N VAL A 283 -14.18 -1.64 -21.40
CA VAL A 283 -13.79 -3.03 -21.11
C VAL A 283 -14.22 -3.89 -22.29
N ALA A 284 -13.25 -4.43 -23.02
CA ALA A 284 -13.46 -5.24 -24.20
C ALA A 284 -13.21 -6.72 -23.89
N LEU A 285 -14.10 -7.57 -24.38
CA LEU A 285 -13.86 -8.99 -24.57
C LEU A 285 -13.40 -9.16 -26.02
N VAL A 286 -12.14 -9.57 -26.19
CA VAL A 286 -11.48 -9.73 -27.49
C VAL A 286 -11.44 -11.20 -27.84
N GLU A 287 -11.87 -11.56 -29.05
CA GLU A 287 -11.62 -12.87 -29.64
C GLU A 287 -10.29 -12.83 -30.37
N LEU A 288 -9.30 -13.57 -29.85
CA LEU A 288 -7.96 -13.67 -30.42
C LEU A 288 -7.97 -14.56 -31.66
N ASP A 289 -6.97 -14.37 -32.53
CA ASP A 289 -6.80 -15.17 -33.74
C ASP A 289 -6.57 -16.66 -33.43
N GLU A 290 -6.04 -16.97 -32.23
CA GLU A 290 -5.90 -18.33 -31.71
C GLU A 290 -7.24 -18.96 -31.24
N GLY A 291 -8.33 -18.19 -31.22
CA GLY A 291 -9.70 -18.67 -30.97
C GLY A 291 -10.17 -18.63 -29.51
N VAL A 292 -9.33 -18.18 -28.57
CA VAL A 292 -9.77 -17.91 -27.18
C VAL A 292 -10.28 -16.47 -27.04
N ARG A 293 -11.06 -16.23 -25.98
CA ARG A 293 -11.53 -14.88 -25.65
C ARG A 293 -10.87 -14.37 -24.39
N MET A 294 -10.40 -13.13 -24.45
CA MET A 294 -9.68 -12.48 -23.37
C MET A 294 -10.28 -11.12 -23.04
N LEU A 295 -10.45 -10.84 -21.75
CA LEU A 295 -11.04 -9.60 -21.27
C LEU A 295 -9.92 -8.62 -20.89
N GLY A 296 -10.00 -7.38 -21.36
CA GLY A 296 -9.04 -6.34 -21.00
C GLY A 296 -9.61 -4.94 -21.24
N GLN A 297 -8.89 -3.92 -20.77
CA GLN A 297 -9.26 -2.55 -21.10
C GLN A 297 -8.86 -2.25 -22.55
N LEU A 298 -9.74 -1.65 -23.34
CA LEU A 298 -9.40 -1.08 -24.64
C LEU A 298 -9.04 0.40 -24.43
N ARG A 299 -7.80 0.77 -24.76
CA ARG A 299 -7.19 2.07 -24.48
C ARG A 299 -6.97 2.87 -25.76
N GLY A 300 -6.78 4.18 -25.60
CA GLY A 300 -6.51 5.11 -26.71
C GLY A 300 -7.66 5.28 -27.71
N VAL A 301 -8.89 4.92 -27.33
CA VAL A 301 -10.08 5.04 -28.19
C VAL A 301 -11.17 5.84 -27.51
N ASP A 302 -11.89 6.64 -28.29
CA ASP A 302 -13.15 7.23 -27.86
C ASP A 302 -14.18 6.10 -27.63
N PRO A 303 -14.79 5.97 -26.43
CA PRO A 303 -15.80 4.95 -26.17
C PRO A 303 -16.96 4.92 -27.17
N GLU A 304 -17.31 6.05 -27.79
CA GLU A 304 -18.37 6.13 -28.80
C GLU A 304 -17.95 5.55 -30.17
N SER A 305 -16.64 5.44 -30.42
CA SER A 305 -16.08 4.91 -31.67
C SER A 305 -15.93 3.38 -31.68
N VAL A 306 -16.07 2.73 -30.52
CA VAL A 306 -15.86 1.29 -30.39
C VAL A 306 -16.98 0.51 -31.07
N THR A 307 -16.61 -0.49 -31.86
CA THR A 307 -17.56 -1.35 -32.57
C THR A 307 -17.16 -2.81 -32.42
N ILE A 308 -18.16 -3.70 -32.42
CA ILE A 308 -17.93 -5.14 -32.48
C ILE A 308 -17.27 -5.47 -33.84
N GLY A 309 -16.20 -6.26 -33.80
CA GLY A 309 -15.36 -6.59 -34.95
C GLY A 309 -14.18 -5.63 -35.16
N MET A 310 -14.05 -4.58 -34.35
CA MET A 310 -12.89 -3.68 -34.40
C MET A 310 -11.59 -4.48 -34.21
N PRO A 311 -10.61 -4.36 -35.13
CA PRO A 311 -9.33 -5.04 -35.00
C PRO A 311 -8.51 -4.42 -33.87
N VAL A 312 -7.94 -5.27 -33.02
CA VAL A 312 -7.15 -4.86 -31.86
C VAL A 312 -5.88 -5.69 -31.76
N GLU A 313 -4.95 -5.19 -30.98
CA GLU A 313 -3.76 -5.92 -30.57
C GLU A 313 -3.44 -5.66 -29.10
N VAL A 314 -2.72 -6.60 -28.51
CA VAL A 314 -2.26 -6.51 -27.13
C VAL A 314 -1.24 -5.39 -27.01
N GLU A 315 -1.36 -4.62 -25.94
CA GLU A 315 -0.32 -3.73 -25.45
C GLU A 315 0.08 -4.16 -24.03
N PHE A 316 1.35 -4.00 -23.69
CA PHE A 316 1.86 -4.24 -22.35
C PHE A 316 2.17 -2.91 -21.67
N LEU A 317 1.72 -2.78 -20.43
CA LEU A 317 1.87 -1.59 -19.61
C LEU A 317 2.81 -1.93 -18.47
N ASP A 318 4.02 -1.40 -18.51
CA ASP A 318 5.02 -1.62 -17.47
C ASP A 318 4.91 -0.51 -16.42
N PHE A 319 4.39 -0.87 -15.27
CA PHE A 319 4.31 0.07 -14.16
C PHE A 319 5.62 0.05 -13.38
N PRO A 320 6.12 1.23 -13.00
CA PRO A 320 7.22 1.30 -12.06
C PRO A 320 6.81 0.59 -10.76
N GLY A 321 7.82 0.16 -10.02
CA GLY A 321 7.62 -0.22 -8.64
C GLY A 321 6.97 0.93 -7.88
N ASP A 322 6.24 0.60 -6.83
CA ASP A 322 5.80 1.63 -5.90
C ASP A 322 6.87 1.68 -4.81
N ASP A 323 7.75 2.67 -4.94
CA ASP A 323 8.85 2.89 -4.01
C ASP A 323 8.36 3.26 -2.60
N ASP A 324 7.09 3.68 -2.43
CA ASP A 324 6.46 4.00 -1.15
C ASP A 324 5.85 2.77 -0.46
N THR A 325 5.40 1.75 -1.21
CA THR A 325 4.84 0.49 -0.65
C THR A 325 5.75 -0.74 -0.79
N GLY A 326 6.94 -0.58 -1.40
CA GLY A 326 7.89 -1.68 -1.63
C GLY A 326 7.45 -2.64 -2.73
N GLY A 327 6.47 -2.26 -3.54
CA GLY A 327 5.94 -3.10 -4.59
C GLY A 327 6.90 -3.15 -5.77
N ALA A 328 7.33 -4.35 -6.17
CA ALA A 328 8.18 -4.54 -7.35
C ALA A 328 7.54 -3.95 -8.63
N PRO A 329 8.34 -3.58 -9.64
CA PRO A 329 7.84 -3.30 -10.99
C PRO A 329 6.94 -4.44 -11.45
N TRP A 330 5.88 -4.10 -12.16
CA TRP A 330 4.86 -5.06 -12.56
C TRP A 330 4.24 -4.63 -13.87
N SER A 331 3.78 -5.60 -14.64
CA SER A 331 3.20 -5.34 -15.96
C SER A 331 1.73 -5.74 -15.99
N LEU A 332 0.94 -5.00 -16.76
CA LEU A 332 -0.40 -5.43 -17.21
C LEU A 332 -0.41 -5.60 -18.70
N TYR A 333 -1.41 -6.31 -19.19
CA TYR A 333 -1.81 -6.22 -20.58
C TYR A 333 -3.08 -5.37 -20.71
N ALA A 334 -3.21 -4.69 -21.84
CA ALA A 334 -4.43 -4.04 -22.30
C ALA A 334 -4.58 -4.26 -23.81
N TRP A 335 -5.63 -3.70 -24.39
CA TRP A 335 -5.87 -3.72 -25.82
C TRP A 335 -5.73 -2.31 -26.38
N ARG A 336 -5.19 -2.21 -27.59
CA ARG A 336 -5.27 -1.01 -28.42
C ARG A 336 -5.89 -1.33 -29.76
N ALA A 337 -6.59 -0.36 -30.35
CA ALA A 337 -7.07 -0.52 -31.72
C ALA A 337 -5.89 -0.62 -32.69
N LYS A 338 -5.97 -1.53 -33.66
CA LYS A 338 -4.99 -1.56 -34.75
C LYS A 338 -5.23 -0.33 -35.64
N GLU A 339 -4.17 0.43 -35.90
CA GLU A 339 -4.23 1.48 -36.91
C GLU A 339 -4.62 0.87 -38.27
N ALA A 340 -5.56 1.49 -38.97
CA ALA A 340 -5.91 1.07 -40.31
C ALA A 340 -4.67 1.23 -41.20
N GLN A 341 -4.10 0.11 -41.67
CA GLN A 341 -3.16 0.15 -42.79
C GLN A 341 -3.85 0.81 -43.98
N GLN A 342 -3.45 2.05 -44.27
CA GLN A 342 -3.86 2.77 -45.47
C GLN A 342 -3.30 2.11 -46.73
#